data_AF-A0A1G9C722-F1
#
_entry.id   AF-A0A1G9C722-F1
#
_cell.length_a   1.000
_cell.length_b   1.000
_cell.length_c   1.000
_cell.angle_alpha   90.00
_cell.angle_beta   90.00
_cell.angle_gamma   90.00
#
_symmetry.space_group_name_H-M   'P 1'
#
loop_
_entity.id
_entity.type
_entity.pdbx_description
1 polymer ?
#
loop_
_entity_poly.entity_id
_entity_poly.type
_entity_poly.pdbx_seq_one_letter_code
_entity_poly.pdbx_strand_id
1 'polypeptide(L)'
;MTTGAIRRADGALRSSICSRAAVPIVLDAGIGTASDAAFAMELGCDAVLLASAVTRAHDPERMAAAMRSGVEAGRLAVQAGRIPRRYWAEASSPGRPMG
;
A
#
# COMPACT_ATOMS: atom_id res chain seq x y z
N MET A 1 3.67 13.59 -33.61
CA MET A 1 3.81 12.30 -32.91
C MET A 1 5.13 12.30 -32.14
N THR A 2 5.18 12.88 -30.94
CA THR A 2 6.25 12.70 -29.94
C THR A 2 5.94 13.53 -28.68
N THR A 3 5.61 12.87 -27.58
CA THR A 3 5.72 13.29 -26.16
C THR A 3 5.10 12.14 -25.39
N GLY A 4 5.69 11.49 -24.40
CA GLY A 4 6.99 11.60 -23.76
C GLY A 4 7.17 10.29 -23.00
N ALA A 5 8.41 9.93 -22.72
CA ALA A 5 8.75 8.68 -22.08
C ALA A 5 8.06 8.53 -20.70
N ILE A 6 7.04 7.68 -20.58
CA ILE A 6 6.61 7.13 -19.30
C ILE A 6 7.59 6.00 -18.96
N ARG A 7 8.80 6.39 -18.54
CA ARG A 7 9.75 5.47 -17.92
C ARG A 7 9.17 5.02 -16.59
N ARG A 8 9.08 3.70 -16.42
CA ARG A 8 9.06 2.94 -15.16
C ARG A 8 8.02 3.39 -14.13
N ALA A 9 6.82 2.84 -14.23
CA ALA A 9 6.16 2.38 -13.00
C ALA A 9 6.66 0.95 -12.79
N ASP A 10 7.82 0.83 -12.14
CA ASP A 10 8.43 -0.46 -11.80
C ASP A 10 7.40 -1.33 -11.08
N GLY A 11 7.39 -2.63 -11.41
CA GLY A 11 6.55 -3.67 -10.79
C GLY A 11 6.86 -3.94 -9.32
N ALA A 12 7.45 -2.98 -8.60
CA ALA A 12 7.70 -3.03 -7.17
C ALA A 12 7.08 -1.77 -6.55
N LEU A 13 5.96 -1.94 -5.83
CA LEU A 13 5.29 -0.88 -5.09
C LEU A 13 6.12 -0.45 -3.86
N ARG A 14 7.44 -0.29 -3.97
CA ARG A 14 8.30 0.12 -2.84
C ARG A 14 8.61 1.60 -2.95
N SER A 15 8.53 2.32 -1.85
CA SER A 15 8.91 3.75 -1.84
C SER A 15 10.41 3.91 -2.14
N SER A 16 10.80 5.09 -2.62
CA SER A 16 12.22 5.40 -2.90
C SER A 16 13.10 5.36 -1.64
N ILE A 17 12.52 5.63 -0.46
CA ILE A 17 13.21 5.57 0.83
C ILE A 17 13.39 4.11 1.24
N CYS A 18 12.30 3.33 1.27
CA CYS A 18 12.32 1.92 1.72
C CYS A 18 13.07 0.99 0.75
N SER A 19 13.25 1.38 -0.51
CA SER A 19 14.06 0.62 -1.49
C SER A 19 15.56 0.88 -1.38
N ARG A 20 15.98 2.00 -0.77
CA ARG A 20 17.40 2.39 -0.66
C ARG A 20 17.97 2.23 0.74
N ALA A 21 17.12 2.04 1.74
CA ALA A 21 17.54 1.90 3.13
C ALA A 21 18.23 0.55 3.37
N ALA A 22 19.37 0.58 4.08
CA ALA A 22 20.07 -0.60 4.58
C ALA A 22 19.73 -0.93 6.05
N VAL A 23 18.81 -0.16 6.64
CA VAL A 23 18.36 -0.28 8.03
C VAL A 23 16.84 -0.37 8.07
N PRO A 24 16.24 -0.94 9.13
CA PRO A 24 14.79 -1.01 9.25
C PRO A 24 14.15 0.37 9.21
N ILE A 25 13.08 0.52 8.43
CA ILE A 25 12.31 1.75 8.28
C ILE A 25 10.97 1.61 9.01
N VAL A 26 10.77 2.47 10.00
CA VAL A 26 9.50 2.60 10.72
C VAL A 26 8.80 3.87 10.24
N LEU A 27 7.57 3.74 9.73
CA LEU A 27 6.76 4.91 9.42
C LEU A 27 6.14 5.46 10.71
N ASP A 28 6.46 6.70 11.04
CA ASP A 28 5.88 7.44 12.16
C ASP A 28 5.11 8.67 11.66
N ALA A 29 3.95 8.93 12.27
CA ALA A 29 2.96 9.95 11.90
C ALA A 29 2.22 9.74 10.54
N GLY A 30 1.06 10.39 10.41
CA GLY A 30 0.25 10.40 9.17
C GLY A 30 -0.70 9.22 8.97
N ILE A 31 -0.66 8.20 9.83
CA ILE A 31 -1.61 7.08 9.80
C ILE A 31 -2.89 7.48 10.53
N GLY A 32 -4.02 7.51 9.81
CA GLY A 32 -5.34 7.81 10.37
C GLY A 32 -6.20 6.56 10.58
N THR A 33 -6.03 5.53 9.74
CA THR A 33 -6.82 4.29 9.80
C THR A 33 -6.02 3.06 9.35
N ALA A 34 -6.61 1.87 9.47
CA ALA A 34 -6.00 0.60 9.13
C ALA A 34 -5.50 0.50 7.68
N SER A 35 -6.18 1.15 6.72
CA SER A 35 -5.74 1.17 5.32
C SER A 35 -4.42 1.91 5.12
N ASP A 36 -4.16 2.96 5.90
CA ASP A 36 -2.90 3.69 5.83
C ASP A 36 -1.75 2.83 6.37
N ALA A 37 -1.99 2.11 7.47
CA ALA A 37 -1.05 1.15 8.01
C ALA A 37 -0.74 0.02 7.01
N ALA A 38 -1.76 -0.54 6.38
CA ALA A 38 -1.58 -1.54 5.32
C ALA A 38 -0.76 -0.99 4.15
N PHE A 39 -1.07 0.22 3.71
CA PHE A 39 -0.36 0.86 2.60
C PHE A 39 1.11 1.15 2.93
N ALA A 40 1.42 1.58 4.16
CA ALA A 40 2.79 1.77 4.61
C ALA A 40 3.61 0.48 4.54
N MET A 41 3.03 -0.64 4.97
CA MET A 41 3.66 -1.95 4.85
C MET A 41 3.82 -2.34 3.39
N GLU A 42 2.80 -2.13 2.54
CA GLU A 42 2.88 -2.36 1.09
C GLU A 42 4.01 -1.57 0.41
N LEU A 43 4.27 -0.35 0.87
CA LEU A 43 5.37 0.51 0.41
C LEU A 43 6.77 0.02 0.84
N GLY A 44 6.83 -1.02 1.67
CA GLY A 44 8.05 -1.66 2.12
C GLY A 44 8.60 -1.12 3.44
N CYS A 45 7.78 -0.46 4.27
CA CYS A 45 8.15 -0.18 5.66
C CYS A 45 8.22 -1.49 6.46
N ASP A 46 9.13 -1.56 7.43
CA ASP A 46 9.30 -2.72 8.31
C ASP A 46 8.33 -2.70 9.49
N ALA A 47 7.91 -1.50 9.91
CA ALA A 47 6.89 -1.31 10.92
C ALA A 47 6.18 0.05 10.75
N VAL A 48 5.11 0.21 11.50
CA VAL A 48 4.40 1.49 11.67
C VAL A 48 4.32 1.84 13.15
N LEU A 49 4.53 3.10 13.47
CA LEU A 49 4.33 3.68 14.79
C LEU A 49 3.07 4.55 14.75
N LEU A 50 2.15 4.30 15.68
CA LEU A 50 0.87 5.00 15.75
C LEU A 50 0.46 5.21 17.22
N ALA A 51 -0.10 6.38 17.49
CA ALA A 51 -0.59 6.76 18.81
C ALA A 51 -1.97 7.40 18.69
N SER A 52 -2.02 8.61 18.16
CA SER A 52 -3.23 9.44 18.19
C SER A 52 -4.42 8.87 17.42
N ALA A 53 -4.17 8.04 16.39
CA ALA A 53 -5.22 7.36 15.63
C ALA A 53 -5.97 6.32 16.46
N VAL A 54 -5.31 5.72 17.46
CA VAL A 54 -5.93 4.78 18.40
C VAL A 54 -6.45 5.53 19.63
N THR A 55 -5.62 6.36 20.27
CA THR A 55 -5.98 7.00 21.55
C THR A 55 -7.09 8.04 21.44
N ARG A 56 -7.31 8.61 20.26
CA ARG A 56 -8.41 9.55 19.99
C ARG A 56 -9.55 8.95 19.17
N ALA A 57 -9.54 7.63 18.92
CA ALA A 57 -10.65 6.96 18.27
C ALA A 57 -11.88 6.94 19.19
N HIS A 58 -13.08 6.90 18.60
CA HIS A 58 -14.31 6.69 19.35
C HIS A 58 -14.30 5.33 20.09
N ASP A 59 -13.73 4.30 19.47
CA ASP A 59 -13.51 2.97 20.08
C ASP A 59 -12.03 2.60 19.92
N PRO A 60 -11.18 2.91 20.93
CA PRO A 60 -9.74 2.68 20.87
C PRO A 60 -9.36 1.21 20.74
N GLU A 61 -10.04 0.31 21.43
CA GLU A 61 -9.73 -1.12 21.39
C GLU A 61 -10.00 -1.70 20.01
N ARG A 62 -11.16 -1.37 19.43
CA ARG A 62 -11.50 -1.77 18.07
C ARG A 62 -10.56 -1.17 17.03
N MET A 63 -10.16 0.10 17.21
CA MET A 63 -9.20 0.73 16.30
C MET A 63 -7.81 0.08 16.42
N ALA A 64 -7.35 -0.27 17.61
CA ALA A 64 -6.10 -1.01 17.80
C ALA A 64 -6.11 -2.36 17.08
N ALA A 65 -7.21 -3.11 17.20
CA ALA A 65 -7.40 -4.37 16.48
C ALA A 65 -7.42 -4.17 14.96
N ALA A 66 -8.08 -3.12 14.47
CA ALA A 66 -8.11 -2.77 13.05
C ALA A 66 -6.70 -2.41 12.53
N MET A 67 -5.94 -1.60 13.26
CA MET A 67 -4.56 -1.23 12.92
C MET A 67 -3.66 -2.47 12.85
N ARG A 68 -3.72 -3.35 13.85
CA ARG A 68 -2.98 -4.63 13.85
C ARG A 68 -3.28 -5.43 12.58
N SER A 69 -4.56 -5.52 12.22
CA SER A 69 -5.02 -6.25 11.05
C SER A 69 -4.53 -5.62 9.75
N GLY A 70 -4.52 -4.28 9.66
CA GLY A 70 -3.97 -3.53 8.53
C GLY A 70 -2.48 -3.78 8.33
N VAL A 71 -1.69 -3.73 9.40
CA VAL A 71 -0.24 -4.04 9.36
C VAL A 71 0.01 -5.47 8.87
N GLU A 72 -0.72 -6.44 9.44
CA GLU A 72 -0.58 -7.84 9.07
C GLU A 72 -0.96 -8.08 7.60
N ALA A 73 -2.09 -7.52 7.16
CA ALA A 73 -2.55 -7.61 5.77
C ALA A 73 -1.55 -6.99 4.79
N GLY A 74 -1.05 -5.79 5.07
CA GLY A 74 -0.07 -5.12 4.21
C GLY A 74 1.25 -5.89 4.12
N ARG A 75 1.73 -6.46 5.24
CA ARG A 75 2.94 -7.31 5.26
C ARG A 75 2.76 -8.57 4.41
N LEU A 76 1.61 -9.24 4.55
CA LEU A 76 1.27 -10.42 3.75
C LEU A 76 1.16 -10.06 2.26
N ALA A 77 0.58 -8.92 1.92
CA ALA A 77 0.44 -8.47 0.53
C ALA A 77 1.78 -8.23 -0.16
N VAL A 78 2.78 -7.68 0.54
CA VAL A 78 4.15 -7.54 0.03
C VAL A 78 4.78 -8.91 -0.23
N GLN A 79 4.67 -9.82 0.74
CA GLN A 79 5.25 -11.15 0.64
C GLN A 79 4.61 -12.00 -0.45
N ALA A 80 3.30 -11.82 -0.67
CA ALA A 80 2.55 -12.52 -1.70
C ALA A 80 2.88 -12.03 -3.13
N GLY A 81 3.42 -10.81 -3.28
CA GLY A 81 3.70 -10.22 -4.59
C GLY A 81 2.40 -9.82 -5.31
N ARG A 82 1.84 -8.67 -4.94
CA ARG A 82 0.62 -8.11 -5.58
C ARG A 82 0.73 -8.04 -7.10
N ILE A 83 -0.41 -8.21 -7.78
CA ILE A 83 -0.51 -7.94 -9.22
C ILE A 83 -0.10 -6.50 -9.54
N PRO A 84 0.58 -6.25 -10.67
CA PRO A 84 0.95 -4.90 -11.10
C PRO A 84 -0.28 -4.01 -11.23
N ARG A 85 -0.19 -2.78 -10.73
CA ARG A 85 -1.26 -1.79 -10.94
C ARG A 85 -1.28 -1.42 -12.43
N ARG A 86 -2.37 -1.75 -13.11
CA ARG A 86 -2.67 -1.19 -14.43
C ARG A 86 -3.38 0.14 -14.23
N TYR A 87 -2.89 1.19 -14.88
CA TYR A 87 -3.47 2.54 -14.83
C TYR A 87 -4.54 2.77 -15.90
N TRP A 88 -4.75 1.79 -16.78
CA TRP A 88 -5.75 1.81 -17.85
C TRP A 88 -6.74 0.66 -17.62
N ALA A 89 -8.03 0.97 -17.69
CA ALA A 89 -9.08 -0.03 -17.66
C ALA A 89 -9.12 -0.74 -19.02
N GLU A 90 -8.69 -2.00 -19.06
CA GLU A 90 -9.08 -2.92 -20.13
C GLU A 90 -10.46 -3.45 -19.77
N ALA A 91 -11.43 -3.39 -20.69
CA ALA A 91 -12.77 -3.90 -20.45
C ALA A 91 -12.67 -5.36 -19.98
N SER A 92 -13.29 -5.70 -18.85
CA SER A 92 -13.25 -7.04 -18.26
C SER A 92 -13.98 -8.11 -19.09
N SER A 93 -14.63 -7.70 -20.18
CA SER A 93 -15.43 -8.55 -21.06
C SER A 93 -14.83 -8.51 -22.47
N PRO A 94 -14.49 -9.66 -23.08
CA PRO A 94 -14.19 -9.71 -24.50
C PRO A 94 -15.45 -9.23 -25.23
N GLY A 95 -15.35 -8.16 -26.00
CA GLY A 95 -16.42 -7.72 -26.88
C GLY A 95 -16.80 -8.89 -27.78
N ARG A 96 -17.97 -9.49 -27.53
CA ARG A 96 -18.59 -10.45 -28.43
C ARG A 96 -18.56 -9.84 -29.83
N PRO A 97 -18.01 -10.51 -30.86
CA PRO A 97 -18.04 -9.96 -32.21
C PRO A 97 -19.51 -9.81 -32.61
N MET A 98 -19.91 -8.57 -32.89
CA MET A 98 -21.19 -8.30 -33.53
C MET A 98 -21.05 -8.78 -34.97
N GLY A 99 -21.61 -9.95 -35.26
CA GLY A 99 -21.81 -10.47 -36.61
C GLY A 99 -22.97 -9.78 -37.31
#